data_AF-A0A2P2JWE8-F1
#
_entry.id   AF-A0A2P2JWE8-F1
#
_cell.length_a   1.000
_cell.length_b   1.000
_cell.length_c   1.000
_cell.angle_alpha   90.00
_cell.angle_beta   90.00
_cell.angle_gamma   90.00
#
_symmetry.space_group_name_H-M   'P 1'
#
loop_
_entity.id
_entity.type
_entity.pdbx_description
1 polymer ?
#
loop_
_entity_poly.entity_id
_entity_poly.type
_entity_poly.pdbx_seq_one_letter_code
_entity_poly.pdbx_strand_id
1 'polypeptide(L)'
;MEALNVPMADTPVITFWEGEIVDGTNYTFFTGNWEATPEDDIRHWTKFPSFSPFLGQVEVDGGKSLDLSNYPYIFMRWKEQYFVNVGRDCGLTIAGFYYVCFSCSDGSINGFYYDPNSSPFQKLELKSTNDEGRSGFSFSSYELQ
;
A
#
# COMPACT_ATOMS: atom_id res chain seq x y z
N MET A 1 -2.88 5.25 9.21
CA MET A 1 -3.92 4.23 9.04
C MET A 1 -4.59 4.04 10.38
N GLU A 2 -5.89 3.73 10.41
CA GLU A 2 -6.62 3.45 11.65
C GLU A 2 -7.12 1.99 11.59
N ALA A 3 -6.68 1.18 12.56
CA ALA A 3 -7.09 -0.20 12.72
C ALA A 3 -8.12 -0.32 13.85
N LEU A 4 -9.29 -0.84 13.52
CA LEU A 4 -10.41 -1.06 14.45
C LEU A 4 -10.39 -2.50 14.99
N ASN A 5 -11.00 -2.71 16.16
CA ASN A 5 -11.20 -4.03 16.77
C ASN A 5 -9.90 -4.84 16.97
N VAL A 6 -8.81 -4.15 17.29
CA VAL A 6 -7.54 -4.77 17.63
C VAL A 6 -7.72 -5.51 18.97
N PRO A 7 -7.51 -6.84 19.05
CA PRO A 7 -7.93 -7.64 20.21
C PRO A 7 -7.37 -7.19 21.56
N MET A 8 -6.22 -6.52 21.57
CA MET A 8 -5.52 -6.06 22.77
C MET A 8 -5.58 -4.54 22.99
N ALA A 9 -6.36 -3.80 22.19
CA ALA A 9 -6.47 -2.35 22.31
C ALA A 9 -7.91 -1.92 22.64
N ASP A 10 -8.05 -1.11 23.69
CA ASP A 10 -9.34 -0.52 24.11
C ASP A 10 -9.82 0.58 23.17
N THR A 11 -8.94 1.09 22.30
CA THR A 11 -9.21 2.14 21.33
C THR A 11 -8.63 1.75 19.97
N PRO A 12 -9.13 2.34 18.86
CA PRO A 12 -8.52 2.17 17.55
C PRO A 12 -7.02 2.43 17.58
N VAL A 13 -6.24 1.62 16.87
CA VAL A 13 -4.79 1.83 16.75
C VAL A 13 -4.51 2.68 15.53
N ILE A 14 -3.86 3.83 15.72
CA ILE A 14 -3.53 4.77 14.65
C ILE A 14 -2.04 4.74 14.39
N THR A 15 -1.66 4.62 13.12
CA THR A 15 -0.28 4.62 12.65
C THR A 15 -0.04 5.74 11.64
N PHE A 16 1.15 6.33 11.68
CA PHE A 16 1.65 7.16 10.60
C PHE A 16 2.33 6.27 9.56
N TRP A 17 2.13 6.56 8.27
CA TRP A 17 2.70 5.80 7.17
C TRP A 17 3.14 6.72 6.04
N GLU A 18 4.13 6.25 5.29
CA GLU A 18 4.63 6.88 4.07
C GLU A 18 4.39 5.94 2.89
N GLY A 19 4.14 6.54 1.73
CA GLY A 19 3.80 5.82 0.50
C GLY A 19 4.83 6.02 -0.60
N GLU A 20 5.20 4.93 -1.26
CA GLU A 20 5.96 4.95 -2.52
C GLU A 20 4.99 4.68 -3.67
N ILE A 21 4.97 5.54 -4.69
CA ILE A 21 4.24 5.28 -5.94
C ILE A 21 5.19 4.57 -6.89
N VAL A 22 4.78 3.42 -7.43
CA VAL A 22 5.55 2.69 -8.45
C VAL A 22 5.45 3.43 -9.77
N ASP A 23 6.56 3.98 -10.24
CA ASP A 23 6.66 4.83 -11.43
C ASP A 23 7.70 4.33 -12.46
N GLY A 24 8.40 3.23 -12.16
CA GLY A 24 9.44 2.65 -12.99
C GLY A 24 10.78 3.41 -12.97
N THR A 25 10.84 4.57 -12.31
CA THR A 25 12.03 5.45 -12.27
C THR A 25 12.60 5.58 -10.87
N ASN A 26 11.82 6.13 -9.94
CA ASN A 26 12.20 6.23 -8.53
C ASN A 26 11.93 4.92 -7.81
N TYR A 27 10.82 4.27 -8.18
CA TYR A 27 10.32 3.07 -7.53
C TYR A 27 9.80 2.08 -8.58
N THR A 28 10.35 0.88 -8.56
CA THR A 28 9.96 -0.20 -9.49
C THR A 28 9.03 -1.19 -8.79
N PHE A 29 8.61 -2.25 -9.47
CA PHE A 29 7.83 -3.33 -8.85
C PHE A 29 8.68 -4.25 -7.96
N PHE A 30 10.01 -4.21 -8.08
CA PHE A 30 10.89 -4.88 -7.11
C PHE A 30 11.21 -3.93 -5.96
N THR A 31 10.86 -4.34 -4.74
CA THR A 31 10.94 -3.49 -3.55
C THR A 31 12.40 -3.23 -3.17
N GLY A 32 13.26 -4.26 -3.22
CA GLY A 32 14.69 -4.14 -2.92
C GLY A 32 15.02 -3.74 -1.48
N ASN A 33 14.04 -3.76 -0.57
CA ASN A 33 14.16 -3.43 0.84
C ASN A 33 13.07 -4.14 1.66
N TRP A 34 13.00 -3.89 2.97
CA TRP A 34 11.97 -4.44 3.87
C TRP A 34 11.86 -5.97 3.82
N GLU A 35 12.99 -6.64 3.60
CA GLU A 35 13.12 -8.09 3.49
C GLU A 35 12.34 -8.74 2.34
N ALA A 36 11.69 -7.95 1.47
CA ALA A 36 10.98 -8.45 0.30
C ALA A 36 11.96 -8.85 -0.82
N THR A 37 11.90 -10.12 -1.20
CA THR A 37 12.61 -10.65 -2.37
C THR A 37 11.83 -10.37 -3.67
N PRO A 38 12.49 -10.36 -4.84
CA PRO A 38 11.77 -10.29 -6.12
C PRO A 38 10.69 -11.37 -6.28
N GLU A 39 10.91 -12.57 -5.75
CA GLU A 39 9.91 -13.63 -5.75
C GLU A 39 8.70 -13.29 -4.88
N ASP A 40 8.93 -12.67 -3.72
CA ASP A 40 7.85 -12.17 -2.86
C ASP A 40 7.09 -11.03 -3.53
N ASP A 41 7.79 -10.09 -4.17
CA ASP A 41 7.20 -9.00 -4.94
C ASP A 41 6.25 -9.56 -6.01
N ILE A 42 6.71 -10.49 -6.85
CA ILE A 42 5.86 -11.11 -7.89
C ILE A 42 4.66 -11.82 -7.26
N ARG A 43 4.84 -12.56 -6.17
CA ARG A 43 3.74 -13.26 -5.48
C ARG A 43 2.67 -12.31 -4.93
N HIS A 44 3.05 -11.11 -4.51
CA HIS A 44 2.11 -10.11 -4.00
C HIS A 44 1.46 -9.33 -5.15
N TRP A 45 2.25 -8.84 -6.11
CA TRP A 45 1.71 -8.07 -7.23
C TRP A 45 0.73 -8.87 -8.09
N THR A 46 0.97 -10.17 -8.27
CA THR A 46 0.05 -11.07 -8.99
C THR A 46 -1.29 -11.29 -8.28
N LYS A 47 -1.46 -10.84 -7.03
CA LYS A 47 -2.77 -10.81 -6.38
C LYS A 47 -3.70 -9.73 -6.92
N PHE A 48 -3.15 -8.73 -7.61
CA PHE A 48 -3.93 -7.69 -8.28
C PHE A 48 -4.16 -8.08 -9.74
N PRO A 49 -5.41 -8.30 -10.19
CA PRO A 49 -5.68 -8.58 -11.61
C PRO A 49 -5.18 -7.47 -12.55
N SER A 50 -5.15 -6.23 -12.06
CA SER A 50 -4.62 -5.06 -12.79
C SER A 50 -3.12 -5.16 -13.07
N PHE A 51 -2.36 -6.02 -12.37
CA PHE A 51 -0.93 -6.23 -12.59
C PHE A 51 -0.63 -7.23 -13.71
N SER A 52 -1.58 -8.12 -14.06
CA SER A 52 -1.32 -9.23 -15.01
C SER A 52 -0.68 -8.83 -16.34
N PRO A 53 -1.01 -7.69 -16.98
CA PRO A 53 -0.36 -7.26 -18.22
C PRO A 53 1.15 -6.97 -18.09
N PHE A 54 1.64 -6.72 -16.88
CA PHE A 54 3.01 -6.26 -16.64
C PHE A 54 3.96 -7.38 -16.22
N LEU A 55 3.45 -8.54 -15.82
CA LEU A 55 4.23 -9.64 -15.24
C LEU A 55 5.51 -9.94 -16.04
N GLY A 56 5.37 -10.18 -17.36
CA GLY A 56 6.52 -10.54 -18.18
C GLY A 56 7.60 -9.45 -18.26
N GLN A 57 7.21 -8.17 -18.30
CA GLN A 57 8.19 -7.08 -18.32
C GLN A 57 8.82 -6.87 -16.94
N VAL A 58 8.04 -7.01 -15.87
CA VAL A 58 8.53 -6.91 -14.49
C VAL A 58 9.52 -8.02 -14.17
N GLU A 59 9.29 -9.25 -14.62
CA GLU A 59 10.26 -10.34 -14.48
C GLU A 59 11.61 -10.05 -15.17
N VAL A 60 11.60 -9.25 -16.25
CA VAL A 60 12.80 -8.90 -17.01
C VAL A 60 13.59 -7.76 -16.35
N ASP A 61 12.94 -6.67 -15.95
CA ASP A 61 13.63 -5.45 -15.50
C ASP A 61 13.05 -4.79 -14.25
N GLY A 62 12.11 -5.43 -13.56
CA GLY A 62 11.39 -4.87 -12.42
C GLY A 62 10.32 -3.83 -12.80
N GLY A 63 10.01 -3.68 -14.09
CA GLY A 63 9.05 -2.70 -14.61
C GLY A 63 9.65 -1.34 -14.93
N LYS A 64 10.97 -1.26 -15.10
CA LYS A 64 11.68 0.00 -15.41
C LYS A 64 11.34 0.58 -16.77
N SER A 65 10.94 -0.28 -17.70
CA SER A 65 10.54 0.11 -19.06
C SER A 65 9.04 0.32 -19.24
N LEU A 66 8.25 0.18 -18.18
CA LEU A 66 6.80 0.35 -18.24
C LEU A 66 6.42 1.84 -18.22
N ASP A 67 5.47 2.22 -19.07
CA ASP A 67 4.77 3.50 -18.97
C ASP A 67 3.46 3.32 -18.21
N LEU A 68 3.42 3.80 -16.98
CA LEU A 68 2.26 3.73 -16.08
C LEU A 68 1.42 5.02 -16.07
N SER A 69 1.84 6.07 -16.79
CA SER A 69 1.28 7.43 -16.67
C SER A 69 -0.21 7.53 -17.00
N ASN A 70 -0.70 6.70 -17.92
CA ASN A 70 -2.09 6.68 -18.36
C ASN A 70 -2.83 5.39 -17.96
N TYR A 71 -2.23 4.57 -17.09
CA TYR A 71 -2.87 3.33 -16.64
C TYR A 71 -3.95 3.65 -15.59
N PRO A 72 -5.14 3.01 -15.63
CA PRO A 72 -6.25 3.35 -14.73
C PRO A 72 -6.05 2.85 -13.29
N TYR A 73 -4.87 2.31 -12.98
CA TYR A 73 -4.51 1.84 -11.64
C TYR A 73 -3.16 2.42 -11.23
N ILE A 74 -3.06 2.81 -9.96
CA ILE A 74 -1.82 3.29 -9.35
C ILE A 74 -1.35 2.22 -8.36
N PHE A 75 -0.14 1.72 -8.58
CA PHE A 75 0.51 0.77 -7.68
C PHE A 75 1.37 1.52 -6.68
N MET A 76 1.30 1.11 -5.42
CA MET A 76 2.01 1.77 -4.33
C MET A 76 2.53 0.75 -3.31
N ARG A 77 3.48 1.17 -2.49
CA ARG A 77 3.79 0.51 -1.23
C ARG A 77 3.56 1.46 -0.07
N TRP A 78 2.85 1.02 0.96
CA TRP A 78 2.59 1.83 2.16
C TRP A 78 3.36 1.23 3.35
N LYS A 79 4.29 2.01 3.91
CA LYS A 79 5.10 1.61 5.06
C LYS A 79 4.70 2.41 6.28
N GLU A 80 4.21 1.72 7.29
CA GLU A 80 3.97 2.31 8.61
C GLU A 80 5.30 2.58 9.32
N GLN A 81 5.42 3.78 9.90
CA GLN A 81 6.64 4.27 10.53
C GLN A 81 6.56 4.22 12.06
N TYR A 82 5.42 4.63 12.63
CA TYR A 82 5.22 4.66 14.07
C TYR A 82 3.73 4.69 14.46
N PHE A 83 3.44 4.23 15.67
CA PHE A 83 2.15 4.38 16.32
C PHE A 83 1.94 5.83 16.79
N VAL A 84 0.74 6.35 16.60
CA VAL A 84 0.39 7.75 16.92
C VAL A 84 -0.22 7.87 18.32
N ASN A 85 -1.11 6.94 18.68
CA ASN A 85 -1.93 7.05 19.90
C ASN A 85 -1.70 5.91 20.91
N VAL A 86 -0.88 4.91 20.58
CA VAL A 86 -0.60 3.75 21.43
C VAL A 86 0.90 3.46 21.48
N GLY A 87 1.33 2.72 22.51
CA GLY A 87 2.69 2.19 22.61
C GLY A 87 2.90 0.96 21.71
N ARG A 88 4.16 0.50 21.64
CA ARG A 88 4.55 -0.70 20.87
C ARG A 88 3.94 -2.00 21.39
N ASP A 89 3.45 -2.00 22.63
CA ASP A 89 2.91 -3.18 23.31
C ASP A 89 1.39 -3.38 23.05
N CYS A 90 0.83 -2.73 22.02
CA CYS A 90 -0.60 -2.83 21.67
C CYS A 90 -0.99 -4.14 20.96
N GLY A 91 -0.05 -5.09 20.82
CA GLY A 91 -0.31 -6.39 20.20
C GLY A 91 -0.38 -6.38 18.67
N LEU A 92 0.01 -5.27 18.03
CA LEU A 92 0.17 -5.18 16.57
C LEU A 92 1.63 -4.98 16.17
N THR A 93 2.01 -5.60 15.05
CA THR A 93 3.27 -5.32 14.37
C THR A 93 3.05 -4.36 13.22
N ILE A 94 3.98 -3.42 13.06
CA ILE A 94 4.07 -2.51 11.90
C ILE A 94 5.41 -2.69 11.18
N ALA A 95 6.10 -3.82 11.40
CA ALA A 95 7.41 -4.08 10.83
C ALA A 95 7.37 -4.18 9.30
N GLY A 96 6.30 -4.78 8.78
CA GLY A 96 6.06 -4.96 7.36
C GLY A 96 5.56 -3.72 6.63
N PHE A 97 5.02 -3.94 5.45
CA PHE A 97 4.43 -2.92 4.59
C PHE A 97 3.27 -3.51 3.78
N TYR A 98 2.52 -2.64 3.10
CA TYR A 98 1.43 -3.06 2.22
C TYR A 98 1.84 -2.89 0.76
N TYR A 99 1.64 -3.92 -0.04
CA TYR A 99 1.47 -3.76 -1.48
C TYR A 99 0.07 -3.21 -1.73
N VAL A 100 -0.06 -2.16 -2.52
CA VAL A 100 -1.32 -1.43 -2.70
C VAL A 100 -1.61 -1.17 -4.17
N CYS A 101 -2.88 -1.34 -4.56
CA CYS A 101 -3.42 -0.97 -5.86
C CYS A 101 -4.63 -0.07 -5.66
N PHE A 102 -4.52 1.15 -6.18
CA PHE A 102 -5.62 2.14 -6.23
C PHE A 102 -6.25 2.15 -7.62
N SER A 103 -7.57 2.18 -7.68
CA SER A 103 -8.36 2.28 -8.90
C SER A 103 -8.79 3.72 -9.14
N CYS A 104 -8.35 4.32 -10.25
CA CYS A 104 -8.71 5.70 -10.60
C CYS A 104 -10.17 5.85 -11.06
N SER A 105 -10.84 4.74 -11.39
CA SER A 105 -12.22 4.78 -11.91
C SER A 105 -13.28 4.92 -10.82
N ASP A 106 -13.07 4.27 -9.67
CA ASP A 106 -14.03 4.20 -8.56
C ASP A 106 -13.43 4.58 -7.20
N GLY A 107 -12.14 4.88 -7.14
CA GLY A 107 -11.44 5.25 -5.91
C GLY A 107 -11.23 4.10 -4.93
N SER A 108 -11.44 2.85 -5.35
CA SER A 108 -11.20 1.69 -4.49
C SER A 108 -9.70 1.46 -4.27
N ILE A 109 -9.34 1.03 -3.05
CA ILE A 109 -7.98 0.67 -2.68
C ILE A 109 -8.00 -0.78 -2.21
N ASN A 110 -7.16 -1.59 -2.83
CA ASN A 110 -6.90 -2.96 -2.42
C ASN A 110 -5.45 -3.06 -2.00
N GLY A 111 -5.16 -3.84 -0.97
CA GLY A 111 -3.80 -4.08 -0.55
C GLY A 111 -3.60 -5.43 0.12
N PHE A 112 -2.34 -5.84 0.20
CA PHE A 112 -1.91 -7.04 0.90
C PHE A 112 -0.71 -6.70 1.76
N TYR A 113 -0.81 -6.99 3.05
CA TYR A 113 0.28 -6.83 4.00
C TYR A 113 1.35 -7.90 3.76
N TYR A 114 2.61 -7.49 3.84
CA TYR A 114 3.78 -8.34 3.79
C TYR A 114 4.66 -8.09 5.02
N ASP A 115 4.96 -9.18 5.71
CA ASP A 115 6.01 -9.30 6.72
C ASP A 115 6.39 -10.79 6.77
N PRO A 116 7.69 -11.14 6.64
CA PRO A 116 8.13 -12.54 6.62
C PRO A 116 7.76 -13.32 7.89
N ASN A 117 7.50 -12.63 9.00
CA ASN A 117 7.14 -13.23 10.29
C ASN A 117 5.63 -13.25 10.56
N SER A 118 4.83 -12.72 9.64
CA SER A 118 3.38 -12.62 9.78
C SER A 118 2.65 -13.60 8.86
N SER A 119 1.35 -13.82 9.13
CA SER A 119 0.52 -14.55 8.18
C SER A 119 0.48 -13.81 6.83
N PRO A 120 0.70 -14.50 5.70
CA PRO A 120 0.82 -13.86 4.40
C PRO A 120 -0.54 -13.38 3.87
N PHE A 121 -0.51 -12.38 2.98
CA PHE A 121 -1.67 -11.90 2.23
C PHE A 121 -2.85 -11.42 3.09
N GLN A 122 -2.58 -10.82 4.25
CA GLN A 122 -3.62 -10.14 5.02
C GLN A 122 -4.16 -8.97 4.19
N LYS A 123 -5.45 -9.01 3.90
CA LYS A 123 -6.08 -8.14 2.90
C LYS A 123 -6.49 -6.81 3.53
N LEU A 124 -6.21 -5.73 2.81
CA LEU A 124 -6.71 -4.38 3.06
C LEU A 124 -7.68 -4.01 1.94
N GLU A 125 -8.90 -3.60 2.29
CA GLU A 125 -9.90 -3.10 1.34
C GLU A 125 -10.48 -1.80 1.86
N LEU A 126 -10.30 -0.72 1.09
CA LEU A 126 -10.84 0.59 1.41
C LEU A 126 -11.69 1.08 0.25
N LYS A 127 -12.78 1.76 0.58
CA LYS A 127 -13.64 2.47 -0.36
C LYS A 127 -13.77 3.91 0.08
N SER A 128 -13.87 4.82 -0.89
CA SER A 128 -14.17 6.21 -0.58
C SER A 128 -15.55 6.31 0.09
N THR A 129 -15.65 7.08 1.17
CA THR A 129 -16.89 7.28 1.93
C THR A 129 -17.79 8.38 1.35
N ASN A 130 -17.72 8.60 0.03
CA ASN A 130 -18.43 9.68 -0.67
C ASN A 130 -19.98 9.58 -0.54
N ASP A 131 -20.50 8.43 -0.12
CA ASP A 131 -21.94 8.16 0.01
C ASP A 131 -22.64 8.99 1.11
N GLU A 132 -21.92 9.60 2.06
CA GLU A 132 -22.52 10.46 3.10
C GLU A 132 -22.61 11.95 2.71
N GLY A 133 -22.33 12.32 1.44
CA GLY A 133 -22.37 13.72 1.00
C GLY A 133 -21.26 14.60 1.60
N ARG A 134 -20.30 13.99 2.31
CA ARG A 134 -19.05 14.64 2.71
C ARG A 134 -18.13 14.67 1.50
N SER A 135 -18.15 15.78 0.76
CA SER A 135 -17.10 16.06 -0.22
C SER A 135 -15.76 15.99 0.51
N GLY A 136 -14.85 15.10 0.08
CA GLY A 136 -13.49 15.10 0.58
C GLY A 136 -12.93 16.52 0.51
N PHE A 137 -12.32 16.99 1.60
CA PHE A 137 -11.69 18.31 1.60
C PHE A 137 -10.42 18.22 0.74
N SER A 138 -10.48 18.75 -0.48
CA SER A 138 -9.27 19.05 -1.25
C SER A 138 -8.74 20.39 -0.78
N PHE A 139 -7.57 20.39 -0.14
CA PHE A 139 -6.87 21.61 0.18
C PHE A 139 -6.00 21.99 -1.02
N SER A 140 -6.19 23.19 -1.56
CA SER A 140 -5.35 23.74 -2.62
C SER A 140 -3.96 24.02 -2.06
N SER A 141 -2.99 23.17 -2.42
CA SER A 141 -1.53 23.32 -2.24
C SER A 141 -1.04 23.73 -0.84
N TYR A 142 -0.20 22.91 -0.24
CA TYR A 142 0.67 23.29 0.86
C TYR A 142 2.11 23.28 0.36
N GLU A 143 2.90 24.26 0.79
CA GLU A 143 4.35 24.30 0.56
C GLU A 143 5.01 24.16 1.93
N LEU A 144 5.90 23.18 2.08
CA LEU A 144 6.72 23.06 3.27
C LEU A 144 7.84 24.10 3.16
N GLN A 145 7.92 24.99 4.16
CA GLN A 145 8.87 26.10 4.22
C GLN A 145 10.29 25.63 4.56
#